data_AF-A0A446BNS2-F1
#
_entry.id   AF-A0A446BNS2-F1
#
_cell.length_a   1.000
_cell.length_b   1.000
_cell.length_c   1.000
_cell.angle_alpha   90.00
_cell.angle_beta   90.00
_cell.angle_gamma   90.00
#
_symmetry.space_group_name_H-M   'P 1'
#
loop_
_entity.id
_entity.type
_entity.pdbx_description
1 polymer ?
#
loop_
_entity_poly.entity_id
_entity_poly.type
_entity_poly.pdbx_seq_one_letter_code
_entity_poly.pdbx_strand_id
1 'polypeptide(L)'
;MSDLSEESKIPGPHATVEDRFSYVLACARRVGFDWDFDALATQYYAHDFEPGSALALEQRLSRKRRLPTLLAQLRQCSPTWSPGQRRGYQDETLRAAEEICARECIEFHKKKTAEKLEGKDGDDDGAAMLEDHG
;
A
#
# COMPACT_ATOMS: atom_id res chain seq x y z
N MET A 1 0.98 41.06 -14.51
CA MET A 1 0.28 40.52 -15.70
C MET A 1 1.35 39.99 -16.64
N SER A 2 1.61 38.67 -16.58
CA SER A 2 2.46 37.96 -17.55
C SER A 2 1.99 36.51 -17.58
N ASP A 3 1.46 36.13 -18.73
CA ASP A 3 1.06 34.81 -19.25
C ASP A 3 0.32 33.81 -18.36
N LEU A 4 -1.01 33.84 -18.49
CA LEU A 4 -1.89 32.70 -18.20
C LEU A 4 -2.18 31.87 -19.48
N SER A 5 -1.35 32.01 -20.51
CA SER A 5 -1.57 31.48 -21.88
C SER A 5 -0.57 30.40 -22.29
N GLU A 6 0.12 29.74 -21.34
CA GLU A 6 0.70 28.41 -21.58
C GLU A 6 -0.47 27.39 -21.63
N GLU A 7 -1.30 27.53 -22.66
CA GLU A 7 -2.26 26.52 -23.08
C GLU A 7 -1.46 25.27 -23.43
N SER A 8 -1.37 24.39 -22.43
CA SER A 8 -0.75 23.07 -22.48
C SER A 8 -1.14 22.33 -23.77
N LYS A 9 -0.29 22.46 -24.79
CA LYS A 9 -0.43 21.76 -26.07
C LYS A 9 -0.27 20.27 -25.77
N ILE A 10 -1.22 19.45 -26.22
CA ILE A 10 -1.16 18.00 -26.04
C ILE A 10 0.18 17.50 -26.58
N PRO A 11 1.04 16.88 -25.74
CA PRO A 11 2.36 16.42 -26.16
C PRO A 11 2.24 15.47 -27.34
N GLY A 12 2.99 15.77 -28.41
CA GLY A 12 3.04 14.91 -29.60
C GLY A 12 3.86 13.64 -29.37
N PRO A 13 3.90 12.71 -30.35
CA PRO A 13 4.62 11.44 -30.24
C PRO A 13 6.12 11.56 -29.90
N HIS A 14 6.75 12.68 -30.29
CA HIS A 14 8.17 12.97 -30.08
C HIS A 14 8.44 13.88 -28.88
N ALA A 15 7.41 14.22 -28.09
CA ALA A 15 7.59 15.04 -26.90
C ALA A 15 8.42 14.29 -25.85
N THR A 16 9.24 15.04 -25.11
CA THR A 16 10.12 14.50 -24.06
C THR A 16 9.29 13.94 -22.89
N VAL A 17 9.93 13.17 -22.02
CA VAL A 17 9.27 12.70 -20.78
C VAL A 17 8.85 13.88 -19.91
N GLU A 18 9.69 14.92 -19.83
CA GLU A 18 9.43 16.14 -19.08
C GLU A 18 8.18 16.88 -19.60
N ASP A 19 8.04 17.04 -20.92
CA ASP A 19 6.86 17.66 -21.54
C ASP A 19 5.58 16.87 -21.22
N ARG A 20 5.66 15.53 -21.26
CA ARG A 20 4.53 14.64 -20.95
C ARG A 20 4.10 14.76 -19.49
N PHE A 21 5.05 14.73 -18.56
CA PHE A 21 4.75 14.89 -17.14
C PHE A 21 4.23 16.29 -16.82
N SER A 22 4.77 17.33 -17.46
CA SER A 22 4.28 18.71 -17.32
C SER A 22 2.82 18.83 -17.76
N TYR A 23 2.45 18.22 -18.90
CA TYR A 23 1.06 18.18 -19.37
C TYR A 23 0.15 17.40 -18.41
N VAL A 24 0.58 16.24 -17.91
CA VAL A 24 -0.20 15.43 -16.96
C VAL A 24 -0.46 16.20 -15.66
N LEU A 25 0.55 16.87 -15.11
CA LEU A 25 0.40 17.71 -13.92
C LEU A 25 -0.52 18.91 -14.16
N ALA A 26 -0.42 19.55 -15.33
CA ALA A 26 -1.34 20.62 -15.72
C ALA A 26 -2.80 20.13 -15.79
N CYS A 27 -3.03 18.92 -16.31
CA CYS A 27 -4.35 18.29 -16.32
C CYS A 27 -4.84 17.96 -14.91
N ALA A 28 -3.98 17.34 -14.08
CA ALA A 28 -4.30 17.00 -12.70
C ALA A 28 -4.72 18.24 -11.90
N ARG A 29 -3.99 19.36 -12.07
CA ARG A 29 -4.33 20.65 -11.47
C ARG A 29 -5.71 21.16 -11.88
N ARG A 30 -6.05 21.06 -13.17
CA ARG A 30 -7.34 21.54 -13.69
C ARG A 30 -8.54 20.78 -13.10
N VAL A 31 -8.33 19.55 -12.65
CA VAL A 31 -9.39 18.73 -12.03
C VAL A 31 -9.32 18.70 -10.50
N GLY A 32 -8.49 19.55 -9.89
CA GLY A 32 -8.47 19.77 -8.45
C GLY A 32 -7.47 18.92 -7.66
N PHE A 33 -6.52 18.24 -8.31
CA PHE A 33 -5.37 17.70 -7.60
C PHE A 33 -4.35 18.81 -7.36
N ASP A 34 -3.68 18.76 -6.21
CA ASP A 34 -2.52 19.61 -5.95
C ASP A 34 -1.43 19.34 -7.01
N TRP A 35 -0.46 20.25 -7.18
CA TRP A 35 0.62 20.16 -8.18
C TRP A 35 1.57 18.95 -8.01
N ASP A 36 1.22 18.02 -7.14
CA ASP A 36 2.01 16.89 -6.72
C ASP A 36 1.50 15.59 -7.37
N PHE A 37 2.40 14.94 -8.11
CA PHE A 37 2.14 13.63 -8.69
C PHE A 37 1.92 12.56 -7.61
N ASP A 38 2.63 12.67 -6.49
CA ASP A 38 2.55 11.69 -5.40
C ASP A 38 1.19 11.77 -4.70
N ALA A 39 0.60 12.96 -4.56
CA ALA A 39 -0.78 13.14 -4.09
C ALA A 39 -1.79 12.44 -5.02
N LEU A 40 -1.67 12.62 -6.34
CA LEU A 40 -2.52 11.94 -7.33
C LEU A 40 -2.40 10.41 -7.21
N ALA A 41 -1.17 9.90 -7.19
CA ALA A 41 -0.89 8.47 -7.04
C ALA A 41 -1.43 7.93 -5.71
N THR A 42 -1.27 8.67 -4.62
CA THR A 42 -1.76 8.30 -3.29
C THR A 42 -3.26 8.19 -3.27
N GLN A 43 -3.99 9.18 -3.79
CA GLN A 43 -5.46 9.09 -3.92
C GLN A 43 -5.88 7.89 -4.78
N TYR A 44 -5.20 7.67 -5.91
CA TYR A 44 -5.48 6.52 -6.76
C TYR A 44 -5.21 5.19 -6.07
N TYR A 45 -4.20 5.04 -5.22
CA TYR A 45 -3.87 3.77 -4.58
C TYR A 45 -4.48 3.58 -3.19
N ALA A 46 -4.96 4.63 -2.52
CA ALA A 46 -5.50 4.56 -1.16
C ALA A 46 -7.02 4.77 -1.07
N HIS A 47 -7.65 5.42 -2.05
CA HIS A 47 -9.10 5.62 -2.04
C HIS A 47 -9.84 4.34 -2.46
N ASP A 48 -11.07 4.17 -1.98
CA ASP A 48 -11.99 3.14 -2.47
C ASP A 48 -12.93 3.73 -3.52
N PHE A 49 -12.83 3.25 -4.75
CA PHE A 49 -13.75 3.64 -5.82
C PHE A 49 -15.05 2.83 -5.73
N GLU A 50 -16.12 3.35 -6.34
CA GLU A 50 -17.42 2.69 -6.45
C GLU A 50 -17.24 1.22 -6.88
N PRO A 51 -17.74 0.25 -6.08
CA PRO A 51 -17.61 -1.16 -6.41
C PRO A 51 -18.17 -1.48 -7.80
N GLY A 52 -17.38 -2.17 -8.61
CA GLY A 52 -17.77 -2.54 -9.97
C GLY A 52 -17.55 -1.44 -11.03
N SER A 53 -17.15 -0.24 -10.64
CA SER A 53 -16.71 0.78 -11.61
C SER A 53 -15.48 0.31 -12.38
N ALA A 54 -15.33 0.78 -13.62
CA ALA A 54 -14.13 0.51 -14.42
C ALA A 54 -12.85 0.94 -13.69
N LEU A 55 -12.91 2.06 -12.97
CA LEU A 55 -11.79 2.58 -12.20
C LEU A 55 -11.44 1.70 -10.99
N ALA A 56 -12.43 1.16 -10.27
CA ALA A 56 -12.20 0.20 -9.20
C ALA A 56 -11.53 -1.09 -9.72
N LEU A 57 -11.97 -1.59 -10.89
CA LEU A 57 -11.36 -2.76 -11.51
C LEU A 57 -9.89 -2.50 -11.91
N GLU A 58 -9.64 -1.36 -12.54
CA GLU A 58 -8.31 -0.94 -12.98
C GLU A 58 -7.37 -0.73 -11.79
N GLN A 59 -7.85 -0.10 -10.73
CA GLN A 59 -7.12 0.09 -9.48
C GLN A 59 -6.76 -1.25 -8.83
N ARG A 60 -7.71 -2.19 -8.74
CA ARG A 60 -7.45 -3.53 -8.21
C ARG A 60 -6.38 -4.28 -9.01
N LEU A 61 -6.44 -4.21 -10.34
CA LEU A 61 -5.42 -4.77 -11.21
C LEU A 61 -4.06 -4.10 -10.99
N SER A 62 -4.05 -2.77 -10.85
CA SER A 62 -2.85 -2.00 -10.55
C SER A 62 -2.21 -2.43 -9.24
N ARG A 63 -2.98 -2.43 -8.14
CA ARG A 63 -2.54 -2.83 -6.79
C ARG A 63 -1.97 -4.25 -6.79
N LYS A 64 -2.60 -5.18 -7.52
CA LYS A 64 -2.18 -6.59 -7.55
C LYS A 64 -0.97 -6.87 -8.43
N ARG A 65 -0.83 -6.18 -9.58
CA ARG A 65 0.15 -6.56 -10.62
C ARG A 65 1.18 -5.49 -10.94
N ARG A 66 0.79 -4.22 -11.02
CA ARG A 66 1.67 -3.14 -11.50
C ARG A 66 2.39 -2.42 -10.38
N LEU A 67 1.72 -2.17 -9.26
CA LEU A 67 2.33 -1.54 -8.08
C LEU A 67 3.54 -2.34 -7.56
N PRO A 68 3.48 -3.69 -7.43
CA PRO A 68 4.66 -4.47 -7.05
C PRO A 68 5.84 -4.30 -8.02
N THR A 69 5.58 -4.27 -9.32
CA THR A 69 6.61 -4.03 -10.35
C THR A 69 7.20 -2.64 -10.24
N LEU A 70 6.36 -1.61 -10.05
CA LEU A 70 6.80 -0.23 -9.84
C LEU A 70 7.72 -0.13 -8.61
N LEU A 71 7.31 -0.68 -7.46
CA LEU A 71 8.10 -0.67 -6.24
C LEU A 71 9.44 -1.40 -6.41
N ALA A 72 9.46 -2.51 -7.15
CA ALA A 72 10.69 -3.24 -7.46
C ALA A 72 11.64 -2.42 -8.34
N GLN A 73 11.12 -1.68 -9.33
CA GLN A 73 11.91 -0.78 -10.17
C GLN A 73 12.46 0.40 -9.36
N LEU A 74 11.63 1.04 -8.52
CA LEU A 74 12.08 2.11 -7.62
C LEU A 74 13.20 1.63 -6.70
N ARG A 75 13.08 0.42 -6.13
CA ARG A 75 14.14 -0.21 -5.34
C ARG A 75 15.45 -0.33 -6.11
N GLN A 76 15.39 -0.80 -7.35
CA GLN A 76 16.56 -0.99 -8.22
C GLN A 76 17.22 0.33 -8.62
N CYS A 77 16.43 1.40 -8.82
CA CYS A 77 16.92 2.72 -9.19
C CYS A 77 17.40 3.54 -7.99
N SER A 78 16.90 3.28 -6.78
CA SER A 78 17.24 4.04 -5.56
C SER A 78 18.74 4.21 -5.26
N PRO A 79 19.66 3.28 -5.62
CA PRO A 79 21.10 3.49 -5.45
C PRO A 79 21.68 4.62 -6.31
N THR A 80 20.96 5.07 -7.35
CA THR A 80 21.39 6.19 -8.20
C THR A 80 20.95 7.56 -7.65
N TRP A 81 20.04 7.57 -6.67
CA TRP A 81 19.54 8.80 -6.07
C TRP A 81 20.53 9.41 -5.09
N SER A 82 20.33 10.70 -4.79
CA SER A 82 21.11 11.38 -3.76
C SER A 82 20.95 10.68 -2.39
N PRO A 83 21.93 10.81 -1.47
CA PRO A 83 21.86 10.16 -0.17
C PRO A 83 20.58 10.46 0.62
N GLY A 84 20.08 11.70 0.55
CA GLY A 84 18.85 12.11 1.23
C GLY A 84 17.60 11.44 0.65
N GLN A 85 17.45 11.46 -0.68
CA GLN A 85 16.33 10.82 -1.38
C GLN A 85 16.31 9.30 -1.14
N ARG A 86 17.47 8.66 -1.22
CA ARG A 86 17.61 7.23 -0.97
C ARG A 86 17.24 6.86 0.46
N ARG A 87 17.70 7.64 1.45
CA ARG A 87 17.41 7.41 2.86
C ARG A 87 15.92 7.43 3.13
N GLY A 88 15.20 8.44 2.65
CA GLY A 88 13.75 8.53 2.84
C GLY A 88 12.99 7.28 2.33
N TYR A 89 13.35 6.81 1.13
CA TYR A 89 12.77 5.57 0.58
C TYR A 89 13.12 4.32 1.39
N GLN A 90 14.37 4.20 1.83
CA GLN A 90 14.84 3.05 2.61
C GLN A 90 14.19 2.98 3.99
N ASP A 91 14.08 4.13 4.67
CA ASP A 91 13.48 4.23 6.00
C ASP A 91 12.00 3.83 5.97
N GLU A 92 11.24 4.30 4.98
CA GLU A 92 9.82 3.92 4.83
C GLU A 92 9.66 2.44 4.41
N THR A 93 10.55 1.94 3.55
CA THR A 93 10.56 0.51 3.19
C THR A 93 10.83 -0.37 4.42
N LEU A 94 11.75 0.04 5.29
CA LEU A 94 12.07 -0.66 6.53
C LEU A 94 10.88 -0.64 7.49
N ARG A 95 10.27 0.53 7.71
CA ARG A 95 9.06 0.67 8.54
C ARG A 95 7.94 -0.25 8.08
N ALA A 96 7.66 -0.29 6.78
CA ALA A 96 6.66 -1.19 6.22
C ALA A 96 6.99 -2.67 6.49
N ALA A 97 8.27 -3.07 6.38
CA ALA A 97 8.70 -4.43 6.70
C ALA A 97 8.53 -4.76 8.20
N GLU A 98 8.89 -3.83 9.08
CA GLU A 98 8.71 -3.98 10.53
C GLU A 98 7.24 -4.15 10.90
N GLU A 99 6.34 -3.34 10.35
CA GLU A 99 4.90 -3.43 10.57
C GLU A 99 4.30 -4.75 10.08
N ILE A 100 4.74 -5.25 8.93
CA ILE A 100 4.33 -6.57 8.41
C ILE A 100 4.76 -7.67 9.37
N CYS A 101 6.04 -7.71 9.75
CA CYS A 101 6.60 -8.70 10.66
C CYS A 101 5.90 -8.67 12.04
N ALA A 102 5.68 -7.48 12.58
CA ALA A 102 4.99 -7.32 13.87
C ALA A 102 3.57 -7.89 13.83
N ARG A 103 2.82 -7.59 12.76
CA ARG A 103 1.48 -8.13 12.55
C ARG A 103 1.48 -9.66 12.45
N GLU A 104 2.40 -10.24 11.68
CA GLU A 104 2.53 -11.69 11.54
C GLU A 104 2.83 -12.38 12.89
N CYS A 105 3.71 -11.79 13.70
CA CYS A 105 4.01 -12.29 15.05
C CYS A 105 2.78 -12.26 15.98
N ILE A 106 2.00 -11.18 15.93
CA ILE A 106 0.76 -11.05 16.71
C ILE A 106 -0.26 -12.12 16.29
N GLU A 107 -0.50 -12.29 14.99
CA GLU A 107 -1.44 -13.29 14.48
C GLU A 107 -0.99 -14.72 14.81
N PHE A 108 0.31 -15.00 14.71
CA PHE A 108 0.87 -16.29 15.14
C PHE A 108 0.63 -16.57 16.63
N HIS A 109 0.81 -15.56 17.49
CA HIS A 109 0.58 -15.70 18.92
C HIS A 109 -0.91 -15.89 19.27
N LYS A 110 -1.81 -15.16 18.59
CA LYS A 110 -3.27 -15.36 18.72
C LYS A 110 -3.69 -16.77 18.35
N LYS A 111 -3.18 -17.29 17.23
CA LYS A 111 -3.47 -18.66 16.79
C LYS A 111 -3.03 -19.68 17.84
N LYS A 112 -1.80 -19.55 18.36
CA LYS A 112 -1.25 -20.46 19.37
C LYS A 112 -2.01 -20.40 20.71
N THR A 113 -2.54 -19.24 21.08
CA THR A 113 -3.33 -19.08 22.31
C THR A 113 -4.74 -19.65 22.17
N ALA A 114 -5.37 -19.48 21.00
CA ALA A 114 -6.66 -20.12 20.68
C ALA A 114 -6.55 -21.65 20.69
N GLU A 115 -5.55 -22.23 20.04
CA GLU A 115 -5.30 -23.68 20.02
C GLU A 115 -5.07 -24.25 21.45
N LYS A 116 -4.48 -23.47 22.35
CA LYS A 116 -4.25 -23.87 23.75
C LYS A 116 -5.52 -23.80 24.61
N LEU A 117 -6.48 -22.94 24.26
CA LEU A 117 -7.77 -22.83 24.94
C LEU A 117 -8.72 -23.93 24.46
N GLU A 118 -8.77 -24.20 23.15
CA GLU A 118 -9.58 -25.30 22.59
C GLU A 118 -9.12 -26.69 23.05
N GLY A 119 -7.83 -26.86 23.35
CA GLY A 119 -7.29 -28.12 23.89
C GLY A 119 -7.52 -28.37 25.39
N LYS A 120 -8.18 -27.46 26.13
CA LYS A 120 -8.44 -27.60 27.58
C LYS A 120 -9.85 -28.04 27.95
N ASP A 121 -10.80 -27.96 27.04
CA ASP A 121 -12.21 -28.30 27.31
C ASP A 121 -12.52 -29.81 27.14
N GLY A 122 -11.50 -30.66 26.92
CA GLY A 122 -11.67 -32.08 26.62
C GLY A 122 -11.23 -33.07 27.72
N ASP A 123 -10.78 -32.60 28.88
CA ASP A 123 -10.09 -33.48 29.87
C ASP A 123 -10.59 -33.30 31.33
N ASP A 124 -11.79 -32.75 31.54
CA ASP A 124 -12.40 -32.61 32.88
C ASP A 124 -13.80 -33.24 32.95
N ASP A 125 -13.91 -34.50 32.50
CA ASP A 125 -15.07 -35.34 32.79
C ASP A 125 -14.60 -36.64 33.46
N GLY A 126 -14.79 -36.72 34.78
CA GLY A 126 -14.94 -37.99 35.48
C GLY A 126 -13.87 -38.40 36.49
N ALA A 127 -13.71 -37.65 37.59
CA ALA A 127 -13.17 -38.22 38.83
C ALA A 127 -13.73 -37.54 40.08
N ALA A 128 -15.03 -37.63 40.29
CA ALA A 128 -15.64 -37.42 41.60
C ALA A 128 -16.73 -38.48 41.82
N MET A 129 -16.89 -38.89 43.09
CA MET A 129 -17.76 -39.95 43.62
C MET A 129 -17.07 -41.33 43.58
N LEU A 130 -16.76 -42.01 44.70
CA LEU A 130 -17.45 -42.08 45.98
C LEU A 130 -16.46 -42.33 47.13
N GLU A 131 -16.56 -41.49 48.17
CA GLU A 131 -16.09 -41.83 49.51
C GLU A 131 -17.17 -42.62 50.26
N ASP A 132 -16.67 -43.49 51.12
CA ASP A 132 -17.24 -43.94 52.40
C ASP A 132 -18.51 -44.79 52.37
N HIS A 133 -18.41 -46.01 52.90
CA HIS A 133 -19.35 -46.55 53.89
C HIS A 133 -18.62 -47.61 54.73
N GLY A 134 -18.72 -47.45 56.05
CA GLY A 134 -18.09 -48.26 57.09
C GLY A 134 -18.64 -49.66 57.29
#